data_AF-A0A2I1HX02-F1
#
_entry.id   AF-A0A2I1HX02-F1
#
_cell.length_a   1.000
_cell.length_b   1.000
_cell.length_c   1.000
_cell.angle_alpha   90.00
_cell.angle_beta   90.00
_cell.angle_gamma   90.00
#
_symmetry.space_group_name_H-M   'P 1'
#
loop_
_entity.id
_entity.type
_entity.pdbx_description
1 polymer ?
#
loop_
_entity_poly.entity_id
_entity_poly.type
_entity_poly.pdbx_seq_one_letter_code
_entity_poly.pdbx_strand_id
1 'polypeptide(L)'
;MKQEVDEVCNIMYSKPLTDKHLTYLYNRVVIPKLDFWTILSDLELNRIISSYKKMIKDKVKLSKDVPNVVLYSNQLIGMTNIIEYQLQSQVTTNALVE
;
A
#
# COMPACT_ATOMS: atom_id res chain seq x y z
N MET A 1 4.13 -13.02 2.98
CA MET A 1 3.73 -11.66 2.58
C MET A 1 2.23 -11.44 2.50
N LYS A 2 1.45 -12.08 1.60
CA LYS A 2 -0.01 -11.86 1.53
C LYS A 2 -0.71 -12.11 2.88
N GLN A 3 -0.47 -13.27 3.48
CA GLN A 3 -1.04 -13.64 4.77
C GLN A 3 -0.69 -12.63 5.87
N GLU A 4 0.56 -12.20 5.93
CA GLU A 4 1.02 -11.21 6.91
C GLU A 4 0.30 -9.86 6.73
N VAL A 5 0.15 -9.40 5.48
CA VAL A 5 -0.64 -8.18 5.19
C VAL A 5 -2.10 -8.36 5.63
N ASP A 6 -2.68 -9.54 5.43
CA ASP A 6 -4.05 -9.84 5.87
C ASP A 6 -4.20 -9.82 7.39
N GLU A 7 -3.26 -10.44 8.11
CA GLU A 7 -3.22 -10.45 9.58
C GLU A 7 -3.12 -9.02 10.12
N VAL A 8 -2.22 -8.23 9.54
CA VAL A 8 -2.03 -6.82 9.86
C VAL A 8 -3.30 -6.00 9.56
N CYS A 9 -3.98 -6.28 8.45
CA CYS A 9 -5.27 -5.65 8.14
C CYS A 9 -6.35 -6.03 9.17
N ASN A 10 -6.43 -7.29 9.58
CA ASN A 10 -7.40 -7.73 10.59
C ASN A 10 -7.19 -7.04 11.93
N ILE A 11 -5.93 -6.92 12.36
CA ILE A 11 -5.57 -6.18 13.58
C ILE A 11 -6.00 -4.72 13.44
N MET A 12 -5.61 -4.02 12.37
CA MET A 12 -5.94 -2.62 12.16
C MET A 12 -7.45 -2.37 12.04
N TYR A 13 -8.19 -3.29 11.44
CA TYR A 13 -9.63 -3.18 11.29
C TYR A 13 -10.35 -3.09 12.64
N SER A 14 -9.86 -3.81 13.65
CA SER A 14 -10.43 -3.77 15.01
C SER A 14 -10.11 -2.49 15.79
N LYS A 15 -9.15 -1.68 15.33
CA LYS A 15 -8.63 -0.51 16.08
C LYS A 15 -9.31 0.79 15.63
N PRO A 16 -9.42 1.79 16.53
CA PRO A 16 -9.94 3.12 16.21
C PRO A 16 -8.88 3.97 15.49
N LEU A 17 -8.42 3.48 14.33
CA LEU A 17 -7.43 4.17 13.49
C LEU A 17 -8.14 5.09 12.49
N THR A 18 -7.57 6.27 12.28
CA THR A 18 -7.99 7.21 11.24
C THR A 18 -7.37 6.83 9.90
N ASP A 19 -7.91 7.39 8.83
CA ASP A 19 -7.33 7.37 7.48
C ASP A 19 -5.86 7.77 7.46
N LYS A 20 -5.49 8.80 8.24
CA LYS A 20 -4.11 9.28 8.36
C LYS A 20 -3.19 8.27 9.03
N HIS A 21 -3.65 7.62 10.10
CA HIS A 21 -2.88 6.56 10.77
C HIS A 21 -2.62 5.37 9.83
N LEU A 22 -3.66 4.94 9.10
CA LEU A 22 -3.55 3.86 8.13
C LEU A 22 -2.56 4.23 7.02
N THR A 23 -2.77 5.39 6.38
CA THR A 23 -1.88 5.88 5.31
C THR A 23 -0.42 5.98 5.77
N TYR A 24 -0.19 6.49 6.98
CA TYR A 24 1.15 6.55 7.56
C TYR A 24 1.77 5.16 7.71
N LEU A 25 1.05 4.21 8.31
CA LEU A 25 1.53 2.83 8.49
C LEU A 25 1.82 2.17 7.13
N TYR A 26 0.96 2.40 6.14
CA TYR A 26 1.18 1.88 4.80
C TYR A 26 2.46 2.43 4.17
N ASN A 27 2.60 3.75 4.12
CA ASN A 27 3.71 4.43 3.46
C ASN A 27 5.06 4.25 4.19
N ARG A 28 5.04 4.13 5.52
CA ARG A 28 6.26 4.08 6.34
C ARG A 28 6.64 2.68 6.83
N VAL A 29 5.72 1.71 6.84
CA VAL A 29 5.98 0.37 7.36
C VAL A 29 5.74 -0.69 6.29
N VAL A 30 4.56 -0.70 5.67
CA VAL A 30 4.19 -1.76 4.72
C VAL A 30 5.01 -1.68 3.44
N ILE A 31 5.14 -0.50 2.85
CA ILE A 31 5.91 -0.32 1.60
C ILE A 31 7.39 -0.66 1.77
N PRO A 32 8.15 -0.06 2.72
CA PRO A 32 9.56 -0.37 2.85
C PRO A 32 9.81 -1.86 3.13
N LYS A 33 8.92 -2.50 3.90
CA LYS A 33 9.02 -3.93 4.15
C LYS A 33 8.82 -4.72 2.86
N LEU A 34 7.78 -4.42 2.07
CA LEU A 34 7.53 -5.12 0.80
C LEU A 34 8.65 -4.90 -0.23
N ASP A 35 9.24 -3.71 -0.28
CA ASP A 35 10.34 -3.38 -1.19
C ASP A 35 11.61 -4.19 -0.88
N PHE A 36 11.90 -4.39 0.41
CA PHE A 36 13.09 -5.14 0.84
C PHE A 36 13.08 -6.61 0.39
N TRP A 37 11.91 -7.27 0.31
CA TRP A 37 11.88 -8.72 0.19
C TRP A 37 12.17 -9.26 -1.21
N THR A 38 11.94 -8.52 -2.30
CA THR A 38 12.29 -8.82 -3.72
C THR A 38 11.41 -7.97 -4.66
N ILE A 39 11.88 -7.71 -5.90
CA ILE A 39 11.05 -7.14 -6.98
C ILE A 39 9.94 -8.13 -7.33
N LEU A 40 8.69 -7.76 -7.01
CA LEU A 40 7.52 -8.59 -7.28
C LEU A 40 6.86 -8.12 -8.57
N SER A 41 6.14 -9.02 -9.25
CA SER A 41 5.32 -8.61 -10.38
C SER A 41 4.16 -7.71 -9.93
N ASP A 42 3.69 -6.82 -10.82
CA ASP A 42 2.53 -5.96 -10.57
C ASP A 42 1.30 -6.75 -10.11
N LEU A 43 1.11 -7.95 -10.66
CA LEU A 43 0.03 -8.86 -10.27
C LEU A 43 0.17 -9.33 -8.83
N GLU A 44 1.37 -9.73 -8.42
CA GLU A 44 1.65 -10.18 -7.06
C GLU A 44 1.54 -9.05 -6.05
N LEU A 45 2.07 -7.87 -6.37
CA LEU A 45 1.92 -6.68 -5.55
C LEU A 45 0.45 -6.34 -5.35
N ASN A 46 -0.32 -6.27 -6.44
CA ASN A 46 -1.76 -6.00 -6.37
C ASN A 46 -2.49 -7.05 -5.53
N ARG A 47 -2.15 -8.33 -5.69
CA ARG A 47 -2.69 -9.41 -4.86
C ARG A 47 -2.38 -9.17 -3.39
N ILE A 48 -1.12 -8.87 -3.04
CA ILE A 48 -0.66 -8.64 -1.66
C ILE A 48 -1.38 -7.46 -1.00
N ILE A 49 -1.45 -6.31 -1.68
CA ILE A 49 -2.01 -5.08 -1.09
C ILE A 49 -3.54 -4.97 -1.23
N SER A 50 -4.19 -5.89 -1.95
CA SER A 50 -5.65 -5.85 -2.20
C SER A 50 -6.48 -5.73 -0.92
N SER A 51 -6.17 -6.52 0.11
CA SER A 51 -6.85 -6.46 1.41
C SER A 51 -6.67 -5.12 2.09
N TYR A 52 -5.49 -4.51 1.97
CA TYR A 52 -5.21 -3.20 2.53
C TYR A 52 -6.04 -2.11 1.83
N LYS A 53 -6.09 -2.13 0.49
CA LYS A 53 -6.92 -1.22 -0.32
C LYS A 53 -8.41 -1.34 0.03
N LYS A 54 -8.89 -2.56 0.25
CA LYS A 54 -10.27 -2.79 0.67
C LYS A 54 -10.52 -2.24 2.08
N MET A 55 -9.67 -2.60 3.04
CA MET A 55 -9.77 -2.16 4.42
C MET A 55 -9.81 -0.64 4.56
N ILE A 56 -8.93 0.07 3.85
CA ILE A 56 -8.90 1.53 3.94
C ILE A 56 -10.17 2.16 3.35
N LYS A 57 -10.67 1.66 2.19
CA LYS A 57 -11.93 2.13 1.61
C LYS A 57 -13.09 1.94 2.60
N ASP A 58 -13.17 0.78 3.23
CA ASP A 58 -14.21 0.49 4.23
C ASP A 58 -14.10 1.44 5.43
N LYS A 59 -12.88 1.68 5.94
CA LYS A 59 -12.60 2.59 7.07
C LYS A 59 -12.93 4.05 6.77
N VAL A 60 -12.72 4.50 5.52
CA VAL A 60 -13.06 5.86 5.09
C VAL A 60 -14.45 5.98 4.47
N LYS A 61 -15.26 4.91 4.55
CA LYS A 61 -16.63 4.85 4.01
C LYS A 61 -16.72 5.15 2.50
N LEU A 62 -15.67 4.80 1.75
CA LEU A 62 -15.71 4.84 0.28
C LEU A 62 -16.44 3.62 -0.26
N SER A 63 -17.22 3.79 -1.33
CA SER A 63 -17.84 2.67 -2.02
C SER A 63 -16.78 1.72 -2.58
N LYS A 64 -17.10 0.42 -2.61
CA LYS A 64 -16.30 -0.62 -3.26
C LYS A 64 -16.01 -0.30 -4.74
N ASP A 65 -16.94 0.40 -5.40
CA ASP A 65 -16.89 0.74 -6.83
C ASP A 65 -15.99 1.95 -7.11
N VAL A 66 -15.53 2.65 -6.07
CA VAL A 66 -14.58 3.77 -6.22
C VAL A 66 -13.27 3.25 -6.81
N PRO A 67 -12.76 3.84 -7.90
CA PRO A 67 -11.49 3.45 -8.49
C PRO A 67 -10.32 3.52 -7.49
N ASN A 68 -9.39 2.57 -7.56
CA ASN A 68 -8.22 2.54 -6.66
C ASN A 68 -7.29 3.76 -6.81
N VAL A 69 -7.34 4.46 -7.94
CA VAL A 69 -6.55 5.70 -8.17
C VAL A 69 -6.85 6.78 -7.12
N VAL A 70 -8.07 6.79 -6.55
CA VAL A 70 -8.47 7.71 -5.48
C VAL A 70 -7.61 7.53 -4.23
N LEU A 71 -7.15 6.29 -3.96
CA LEU A 71 -6.30 6.00 -2.81
C LEU A 71 -4.92 6.65 -2.92
N TYR A 72 -4.45 6.90 -4.14
CA TYR A 72 -3.12 7.45 -4.40
C TYR A 72 -3.10 8.98 -4.48
N SER A 73 -4.27 9.63 -4.49
CA SER A 73 -4.34 11.09 -4.52
C SER A 73 -3.93 11.67 -3.17
N ASN A 74 -2.88 12.51 -3.17
CA ASN A 74 -2.41 13.24 -1.99
C ASN A 74 -3.45 14.22 -1.41
N GLN A 75 -4.43 14.64 -2.22
CA GLN A 75 -5.52 15.51 -1.76
C GLN A 75 -6.61 14.74 -1.00
N LEU A 76 -6.59 13.40 -1.09
CA LEU A 76 -7.59 12.52 -0.50
C LEU A 76 -6.92 11.62 0.54
N ILE A 77 -6.46 10.44 0.12
CA ILE A 77 -5.89 9.44 1.03
C ILE A 77 -4.37 9.55 1.09
N GLY A 78 -3.68 9.73 -0.05
CA GLY A 78 -2.22 9.87 -0.11
C GLY A 78 -1.43 8.58 0.15
N MET A 79 -1.99 7.42 -0.19
CA MET A 79 -1.20 6.18 -0.22
C MET A 79 -0.22 6.21 -1.39
N THR A 80 1.02 5.80 -1.16
CA THR A 80 2.00 5.64 -2.25
C THR A 80 1.62 4.45 -3.14
N ASN A 81 1.72 4.60 -4.46
CA ASN A 81 1.53 3.45 -5.35
C ASN A 81 2.78 2.55 -5.29
N ILE A 82 2.64 1.34 -4.74
CA ILE A 82 3.79 0.44 -4.54
C ILE A 82 4.45 -0.03 -5.85
N ILE A 83 3.67 -0.10 -6.95
CA ILE A 83 4.21 -0.50 -8.26
C ILE A 83 5.13 0.60 -8.78
N GLU A 84 4.67 1.84 -8.74
CA GLU A 84 5.47 3.01 -9.10
C GLU A 84 6.68 3.16 -8.17
N TYR A 85 6.51 2.87 -6.87
CA TYR A 85 7.58 2.89 -5.89
C TYR A 85 8.69 1.87 -6.20
N GLN A 86 8.33 0.61 -6.50
CA GLN A 86 9.32 -0.42 -6.87
C GLN A 86 10.03 -0.06 -8.18
N LEU A 87 9.30 0.46 -9.17
CA LEU A 87 9.90 0.93 -10.43
C LEU A 87 10.91 2.06 -10.18
N GLN A 88 10.56 3.06 -9.36
CA GLN A 88 11.47 4.14 -8.99
C GLN A 88 12.68 3.66 -8.20
N SER A 89 12.49 2.72 -7.27
CA SER A 89 13.56 2.10 -6.49
C SER A 89 14.58 1.41 -7.40
N GLN A 90 14.10 0.68 -8.42
CA GLN A 90 14.95 0.03 -9.42
C GLN A 90 15.73 1.04 -10.28
N VAL A 91 15.04 2.04 -10.84
CA VAL A 91 15.68 3.07 -11.67
C VAL A 91 16.74 3.83 -10.88
N THR A 92 16.43 4.21 -9.64
CA THR A 92 17.35 4.96 -8.78
C THR A 92 18.56 4.12 -8.39
N THR A 93 18.36 2.83 -8.06
CA THR A 93 19.47 1.92 -7.76
C THR A 93 20.40 1.80 -8.96
N ASN A 94 19.87 1.66 -10.18
CA ASN A 94 20.70 1.56 -11.38
C ASN A 94 21.44 2.86 -11.69
N ALA A 95 20.78 4.02 -11.54
CA ALA A 95 21.39 5.33 -11.81
C ALA A 95 22.47 5.75 -10.79
N LEU A 96 22.54 5.11 -9.61
CA LEU A 96 23.58 5.34 -8.60
C LEU A 96 24.80 4.41 -8.75
N VAL A 97 24.71 3.42 -9.63
CA VAL A 97 25.76 2.43 -9.88
C VAL A 97 26.51 2.73 -11.19
N GLU A 98 25.99 3.66 -12.01
CA GLU A 98 26.67 4.28 -13.16
C GLU A 98 27.42 5.56 -12.77
#